data_AF-A0A1B0DK08-F1
#
_entry.id   AF-A0A1B0DK08-F1
#
_cell.length_a   1.000
_cell.length_b   1.000
_cell.length_c   1.000
_cell.angle_alpha   90.00
_cell.angle_beta   90.00
_cell.angle_gamma   90.00
#
_symmetry.space_group_name_H-M   'P 1'
#
loop_
_entity.id
_entity.type
_entity.pdbx_description
1 polymer ?
#
loop_
_entity_poly.entity_id
_entity_poly.type
_entity_poly.pdbx_seq_one_letter_code
_entity_poly.pdbx_strand_id
1 'polypeptide(L)'
;KSWRSIDNEGRYLFLNAVANQLRYPNSHTHYFSCVLLYLFVEANSEAIQFIFQEQITRVLLERLIVNRPHPWGLLITFIELIKNPVYKFWDHDFVHCAPEIEK
;
A
#
# COMPACT_ATOMS: atom_id res chain seq x y z
N LYS A 1 -7.22 3.90 20.57
CA LYS A 1 -5.92 3.25 20.32
C LYS A 1 -5.53 3.53 18.88
N SER A 2 -4.44 4.26 18.65
CA SER A 2 -3.98 4.62 17.30
C SER A 2 -3.46 3.37 16.58
N TRP A 3 -3.61 3.27 15.25
CA TRP A 3 -3.06 2.17 14.42
C TRP A 3 -1.56 1.90 14.67
N ARG A 4 -0.87 2.91 15.21
CA ARG A 4 0.52 2.84 15.69
C ARG A 4 0.76 1.81 16.79
N SER A 5 -0.24 1.45 17.60
CA SER A 5 -0.10 0.49 18.71
C SER A 5 -0.46 -0.96 18.35
N ILE A 6 -0.74 -1.25 17.07
CA ILE A 6 -1.02 -2.60 16.58
C ILE A 6 0.32 -3.27 16.26
N ASP A 7 0.43 -4.56 16.58
CA ASP A 7 1.56 -5.43 16.23
C ASP A 7 1.60 -5.72 14.71
N ASN A 8 2.68 -6.34 14.23
CA ASN A 8 2.88 -6.57 12.80
C ASN A 8 1.78 -7.45 12.18
N GLU A 9 1.34 -8.50 12.88
CA GLU A 9 0.27 -9.37 12.40
C GLU A 9 -1.06 -8.62 12.29
N GLY A 10 -1.42 -7.86 13.33
CA GLY A 10 -2.63 -7.05 13.32
C GLY A 10 -2.61 -5.99 12.21
N ARG A 11 -1.46 -5.36 11.93
CA ARG A 11 -1.30 -4.42 10.81
C ARG A 11 -1.50 -5.11 9.46
N TYR A 12 -0.90 -6.28 9.28
CA TYR A 12 -1.04 -7.07 8.06
C TYR A 12 -2.49 -7.48 7.80
N LEU A 13 -3.20 -7.96 8.82
CA LEU A 13 -4.62 -8.30 8.73
C LEU A 13 -5.49 -7.08 8.42
N PHE A 14 -5.21 -5.94 9.07
CA PHE A 14 -5.91 -4.68 8.82
C PHE A 14 -5.72 -4.20 7.37
N LEU A 15 -4.49 -4.17 6.88
CA LEU A 15 -4.18 -3.76 5.51
C LEU A 15 -4.82 -4.70 4.48
N ASN A 16 -4.84 -6.01 4.75
CA ASN A 16 -5.56 -6.97 3.92
C ASN A 16 -7.07 -6.71 3.90
N ALA A 17 -7.67 -6.39 5.05
CA ALA A 17 -9.09 -6.05 5.13
C ALA A 17 -9.44 -4.78 4.33
N VAL A 18 -8.55 -3.78 4.35
CA VAL A 18 -8.64 -2.57 3.50
C VAL A 18 -8.53 -2.93 2.02
N ALA A 19 -7.48 -3.69 1.66
CA ALA A 19 -7.22 -4.08 0.27
C ALA A 19 -8.34 -4.94 -0.33
N ASN A 20 -9.10 -5.70 0.49
CA ASN A 20 -10.28 -6.43 0.04
C ASN A 20 -11.40 -5.54 -0.52
N GLN A 21 -11.40 -4.25 -0.17
CA GLN A 21 -12.38 -3.28 -0.66
C GLN A 21 -12.00 -2.65 -2.01
N LEU A 22 -10.77 -2.88 -2.49
CA LEU A 22 -10.28 -2.39 -3.78
C LEU A 22 -10.73 -3.31 -4.92
N ARG A 23 -11.96 -3.10 -5.42
CA ARG A 23 -12.65 -4.01 -6.35
C ARG A 23 -12.90 -3.38 -7.72
N TYR A 24 -14.15 -3.15 -8.08
CA TYR A 24 -14.57 -2.40 -9.27
C TYR A 24 -14.95 -0.96 -8.88
N PRO A 25 -15.20 -0.04 -9.81
CA PRO A 25 -15.60 1.33 -9.47
C PRO A 25 -16.85 1.37 -8.57
N ASN A 26 -16.67 1.78 -7.32
CA ASN A 26 -17.73 2.01 -6.33
C ASN A 26 -17.19 2.92 -5.21
N SER A 27 -18.10 3.42 -4.36
CA SER A 27 -17.76 4.35 -3.27
C SER A 27 -16.77 3.75 -2.26
N HIS A 28 -16.88 2.47 -1.93
CA HIS A 28 -15.95 1.82 -0.99
C HIS A 28 -14.55 1.74 -1.59
N THR A 29 -14.45 1.34 -2.86
CA THR A 29 -13.16 1.27 -3.55
C THR A 29 -12.48 2.64 -3.60
N HIS A 30 -13.23 3.70 -3.91
CA HIS A 30 -12.69 5.06 -3.86
C HIS A 30 -12.22 5.44 -2.45
N TYR A 31 -13.09 5.25 -1.44
CA TYR A 31 -12.77 5.58 -0.05
C TYR A 31 -11.53 4.84 0.47
N PHE A 32 -11.49 3.52 0.32
CA PHE A 32 -10.37 2.71 0.81
C PHE A 32 -9.08 2.92 0.01
N SER A 33 -9.17 3.29 -1.28
CA SER A 33 -8.02 3.74 -2.06
C SER A 33 -7.42 5.02 -1.45
N CYS A 34 -8.24 6.04 -1.22
CA CYS A 34 -7.80 7.29 -0.60
C CYS A 34 -7.24 7.07 0.82
N VAL A 35 -7.88 6.22 1.63
CA VAL A 35 -7.40 5.89 2.99
C VAL A 35 -6.02 5.25 2.93
N LEU A 36 -5.81 4.29 2.03
CA LEU A 36 -4.54 3.59 1.91
C LEU A 36 -3.41 4.52 1.45
N LEU A 37 -3.69 5.40 0.48
CA LEU A 37 -2.75 6.42 0.02
C LEU A 37 -2.45 7.47 1.10
N TYR A 38 -3.47 7.90 1.85
CA TYR A 38 -3.30 8.83 2.97
C TYR A 38 -2.42 8.21 4.06
N LEU A 39 -2.67 6.95 4.43
CA LEU A 39 -1.87 6.23 5.42
C LEU A 39 -0.40 6.09 4.98
N PHE A 40 -0.15 5.93 3.68
CA PHE A 40 1.20 5.88 3.13
C PHE A 40 1.95 7.21 3.31
N VAL A 41 1.29 8.35 3.09
CA VAL A 41 1.89 9.69 3.30
C VAL A 41 2.10 9.99 4.77
N GLU A 42 1.09 9.70 5.59
CA GLU A 42 1.15 9.96 7.04
C GLU A 42 2.30 9.19 7.69
N ALA A 43 2.61 8.00 7.18
CA ALA A 43 3.73 7.16 7.59
C ALA A 43 5.12 7.68 7.16
N ASN A 44 5.23 8.78 6.42
CA ASN A 44 6.52 9.34 5.99
C ASN A 44 7.20 10.20 7.07
N SER A 45 6.56 10.39 8.23
CA SER A 45 6.97 11.42 9.21
C SER A 45 7.88 10.90 10.33
N GLU A 46 8.00 9.58 10.53
CA GLU A 46 8.82 9.01 11.62
C GLU A 46 9.60 7.77 11.16
N ALA A 47 10.83 7.56 11.66
CA ALA A 47 11.70 6.45 11.25
C ALA A 47 11.12 5.03 11.50
N ILE A 48 10.25 4.87 12.49
CA ILE A 48 9.55 3.58 12.76
C ILE A 48 8.43 3.32 11.73
N GLN A 49 7.99 4.35 11.00
CA GLN A 49 6.86 4.29 10.08
C GLN A 49 7.24 3.87 8.64
N PHE A 50 8.52 3.84 8.28
CA PHE A 50 8.99 3.25 7.02
C PHE A 50 8.56 1.78 6.88
N ILE A 51 8.56 1.02 7.99
CA ILE A 51 8.04 -0.35 8.04
C ILE A 51 6.57 -0.40 7.61
N PHE A 52 5.77 0.63 7.92
CA PHE A 52 4.36 0.66 7.56
C PHE A 52 4.14 0.87 6.05
N GLN A 53 4.97 1.72 5.42
CA GLN A 53 4.96 1.92 3.97
C GLN A 53 5.38 0.64 3.23
N GLU A 54 6.39 -0.06 3.74
CA GLU A 54 6.79 -1.37 3.24
C GLU A 54 5.63 -2.38 3.35
N GLN A 55 4.95 -2.46 4.50
CA GLN A 55 3.83 -3.37 4.70
C GLN A 55 2.64 -3.07 3.77
N ILE A 56 2.32 -1.79 3.54
CA ILE A 56 1.32 -1.38 2.56
C ILE A 56 1.72 -1.87 1.16
N THR A 57 2.96 -1.59 0.76
CA THR A 57 3.50 -1.98 -0.55
C THR A 57 3.48 -3.50 -0.73
N ARG A 58 3.89 -4.25 0.29
CA ARG A 58 3.89 -5.71 0.32
C ARG A 58 2.48 -6.28 0.11
N VAL A 59 1.47 -5.77 0.84
CA VAL A 59 0.08 -6.24 0.69
C VAL A 59 -0.46 -5.99 -0.73
N LEU A 60 -0.11 -4.86 -1.34
CA LEU A 60 -0.50 -4.58 -2.73
C LEU A 60 0.23 -5.50 -3.71
N LEU A 61 1.55 -5.67 -3.56
CA LEU A 61 2.38 -6.51 -4.42
C LEU A 61 2.00 -7.99 -4.35
N GLU A 62 1.77 -8.55 -3.15
CA GLU A 62 1.31 -9.93 -2.96
C GLU A 62 0.04 -10.24 -3.78
N ARG A 63 -0.83 -9.24 -3.99
CA ARG A 63 -2.06 -9.34 -4.78
C ARG A 63 -1.87 -9.09 -6.27
N LEU A 64 -0.73 -8.52 -6.68
CA LEU A 64 -0.40 -8.20 -8.08
C LEU A 64 0.52 -9.24 -8.73
N ILE A 65 1.36 -9.94 -7.95
CA ILE A 65 2.26 -11.00 -8.46
C ILE A 65 1.50 -12.25 -8.94
N VAL A 66 0.27 -12.45 -8.47
CA VAL A 66 -0.56 -13.59 -8.87
C VAL A 66 -1.06 -13.44 -10.30
N ASN A 67 -1.42 -14.57 -10.93
CA ASN A 67 -1.98 -14.58 -12.27
C ASN A 67 -3.26 -13.73 -12.36
N ARG A 68 -3.44 -13.08 -13.50
CA ARG A 68 -4.64 -12.30 -13.85
C ARG A 68 -5.91 -13.16 -13.72
N PRO A 69 -7.10 -12.55 -13.50
CA PRO A 69 -7.37 -11.11 -13.47
C PRO A 69 -7.08 -10.42 -12.13
N HIS A 70 -6.69 -9.15 -12.19
CA HIS A 70 -6.50 -8.30 -11.01
C HIS A 70 -7.71 -7.37 -10.80
N PRO A 71 -8.10 -7.06 -9.54
CA PRO A 71 -9.14 -6.08 -9.27
C PRO A 71 -8.78 -4.69 -9.80
N TRP A 72 -9.74 -4.00 -10.42
CA TRP A 72 -9.53 -2.67 -11.00
C TRP A 72 -9.03 -1.65 -9.97
N GLY A 73 -9.67 -1.59 -8.80
CA GLY A 73 -9.31 -0.66 -7.73
C GLY A 73 -7.92 -0.92 -7.16
N LEU A 74 -7.47 -2.18 -7.14
CA LEU A 74 -6.12 -2.55 -6.73
C LEU A 74 -5.10 -1.95 -7.69
N LEU A 75 -5.30 -2.14 -9.00
CA LEU A 75 -4.43 -1.59 -10.04
C LEU A 75 -4.40 -0.05 -9.99
N ILE A 76 -5.55 0.60 -9.90
CA ILE A 76 -5.62 2.07 -9.84
C ILE A 76 -4.89 2.62 -8.62
N THR A 77 -5.10 2.02 -7.45
CA THR A 77 -4.44 2.47 -6.21
C THR A 77 -2.92 2.29 -6.29
N PHE A 78 -2.46 1.15 -6.82
CA PHE A 78 -1.03 0.89 -6.97
C PHE A 78 -0.40 1.82 -8.03
N ILE A 79 -1.08 2.06 -9.15
CA ILE A 79 -0.63 3.01 -10.19
C ILE A 79 -0.52 4.43 -9.63
N GLU A 80 -1.49 4.88 -8.86
CA GLU A 80 -1.45 6.20 -8.22
C GLU A 80 -0.25 6.32 -7.28
N LEU A 81 -0.02 5.29 -6.45
CA LEU A 81 1.09 5.26 -5.50
C LEU A 81 2.47 5.40 -6.19
N ILE A 82 2.70 4.71 -7.31
CA ILE A 82 3.99 4.72 -8.01
C ILE A 82 4.18 5.92 -8.93
N LYS A 83 3.10 6.50 -9.47
CA LYS A 83 3.17 7.58 -10.46
C LYS A 83 3.13 8.97 -9.84
N ASN A 84 2.41 9.13 -8.73
CA ASN A 84 2.26 10.45 -8.13
C ASN A 84 3.50 10.78 -7.27
N PRO A 85 4.27 11.83 -7.63
CA PRO A 85 5.52 12.16 -6.96
C PRO A 85 5.35 12.60 -5.51
N VAL A 86 4.13 12.94 -5.07
CA VAL A 86 3.84 13.29 -3.67
C VAL A 86 4.18 12.14 -2.72
N TYR A 87 4.03 10.89 -3.17
CA TYR A 87 4.32 9.71 -2.34
C TYR A 87 5.82 9.38 -2.26
N LYS A 88 6.63 9.94 -3.18
CA LYS A 88 8.08 9.66 -3.27
C LYS A 88 8.38 8.16 -3.22
N PHE A 89 7.54 7.35 -3.86
CA PHE A 89 7.56 5.88 -3.73
C PHE A 89 8.96 5.31 -4.03
N TRP A 90 9.61 5.80 -5.09
CA TRP A 90 10.94 5.37 -5.53
C TRP A 90 12.09 5.94 -4.71
N ASP A 91 11.86 6.85 -3.77
CA ASP A 91 12.91 7.40 -2.90
C ASP A 91 13.08 6.56 -1.63
N HIS A 92 12.22 5.56 -1.40
CA HIS A 92 12.24 4.74 -0.18
C HIS A 92 13.20 3.56 -0.29
N ASP A 93 14.00 3.34 0.76
CA ASP A 93 15.02 2.28 0.84
C ASP A 93 14.48 0.86 0.56
N PHE A 94 13.22 0.58 0.93
CA PHE A 94 12.62 -0.74 0.72
C PHE A 94 12.40 -1.08 -0.76
N VAL A 95 12.39 -0.09 -1.66
CA VAL A 95 12.29 -0.33 -3.11
C VAL A 95 13.65 -0.69 -3.72
N HIS A 96 14.74 -0.27 -3.09
CA HIS A 96 16.12 -0.53 -3.52
C HIS A 96 16.76 -1.77 -2.89
N CYS A 97 16.03 -2.48 -2.02
CA CYS A 97 16.59 -3.61 -1.28
C CYS A 97 16.90 -4.84 -2.15
N ALA A 98 16.29 -4.95 -3.33
CA ALA A 98 16.45 -6.09 -4.23
C ALA A 98 16.44 -5.65 -5.71
N PRO A 99 17.41 -6.08 -6.54
CA PRO A 99 17.50 -5.68 -7.95
C PRO A 99 16.34 -6.17 -8.81
N GLU A 100 15.52 -7.11 -8.32
CA GLU A 100 14.28 -7.55 -8.97
C GLU A 100 13.15 -6.51 -8.90
N ILE A 101 13.22 -5.57 -7.94
CA ILE A 101 12.21 -4.52 -7.72
C ILE A 101 12.53 -3.26 -8.57
N GLU A 102 13.79 -3.06 -8.94
CA GLU A 102 14.24 -1.90 -9.74
C GLU A 102 13.98 -2.02 -11.27
N LYS A 103 13.47 -3.16 -11.75
CA LYS A 103 13.31 -3.43 -13.20
C LYS A 103 11.98 -2.98 -13.80
#